data_AF-A0AAW0RSI7-F1
#
_entry.id   AF-A0AAW0RSI7-F1
#
_cell.length_a   1.000
_cell.length_b   1.000
_cell.length_c   1.000
_cell.angle_alpha   90.00
_cell.angle_beta   90.00
_cell.angle_gamma   90.00
#
_symmetry.space_group_name_H-M   'P 1'
#
loop_
_entity.id
_entity.type
_entity.pdbx_description
1 polymer ?
#
loop_
_entity_poly.entity_id
_entity_poly.type
_entity_poly.pdbx_seq_one_letter_code
_entity_poly.pdbx_strand_id
1 'polypeptide(L)'
;MSQPATTTTNTLTASYTSPTNEAFAITTPLPSSYSSSSSDKTSHLGALRVAVADAQDTINKELTARMEEDKARDASAAGAAAAAAVDDAMEEENYGEEVQEGDD
;
A
#
# COMPACT_ATOMS: atom_id res chain seq x y z
N MET A 1 6.50 -48.10 -18.81
CA MET A 1 7.04 -46.72 -18.93
C MET A 1 6.03 -45.79 -18.28
N SER A 2 6.30 -45.31 -17.05
CA SER A 2 5.42 -44.36 -16.36
C SER A 2 5.67 -42.95 -16.89
N GLN A 3 4.63 -42.32 -17.44
CA GLN A 3 4.66 -40.94 -17.88
C GLN A 3 4.78 -39.99 -16.66
N PRO A 4 5.61 -38.94 -16.70
CA PRO A 4 5.64 -37.95 -15.63
C PRO A 4 4.32 -37.16 -15.64
N ALA A 5 3.58 -37.20 -14.54
CA ALA A 5 2.40 -36.36 -14.36
C ALA A 5 2.85 -34.89 -14.29
N THR A 6 2.54 -34.10 -15.31
CA THR A 6 2.71 -32.65 -15.26
C THR A 6 1.66 -32.07 -14.31
N THR A 7 2.07 -31.73 -13.10
CA THR A 7 1.23 -31.10 -12.10
C THR A 7 1.01 -29.63 -12.44
N THR A 8 -0.07 -29.28 -13.13
CA THR A 8 -0.43 -27.87 -13.39
C THR A 8 -1.09 -27.30 -12.14
N THR A 9 -0.30 -26.64 -11.30
CA THR A 9 -0.78 -25.93 -10.11
C THR A 9 -1.45 -24.63 -10.53
N ASN A 10 -2.75 -24.48 -10.26
CA ASN A 10 -3.44 -23.20 -10.46
C ASN A 10 -3.02 -22.23 -9.34
N THR A 11 -2.88 -20.95 -9.66
CA THR A 11 -2.48 -19.92 -8.69
C THR A 11 -3.42 -18.72 -8.81
N LEU A 12 -3.81 -18.16 -7.67
CA LEU A 12 -4.42 -16.85 -7.58
C LEU A 12 -3.30 -15.84 -7.34
N THR A 13 -3.21 -14.81 -8.17
CA THR A 13 -2.20 -13.76 -8.04
C THR A 13 -2.83 -12.37 -8.02
N ALA A 14 -2.22 -11.47 -7.28
CA ALA A 14 -2.49 -10.05 -7.32
C ALA A 14 -1.16 -9.29 -7.22
N SER A 15 -1.03 -8.20 -7.96
CA SER A 15 0.14 -7.32 -7.91
C SER A 15 -0.30 -5.88 -7.79
N TYR A 16 0.39 -5.14 -6.94
CA TYR A 16 0.21 -3.72 -6.74
C TYR A 16 1.52 -3.00 -7.02
N THR A 17 1.40 -1.87 -7.71
CA THR A 17 2.50 -0.95 -7.97
C THR A 17 2.03 0.48 -7.71
N SER A 18 2.95 1.33 -7.24
CA SER A 18 2.72 2.75 -7.01
C SER A 18 3.99 3.54 -7.28
N PRO A 19 3.89 4.81 -7.73
CA PRO A 19 5.04 5.68 -7.87
C PRO A 19 5.64 6.12 -6.51
N THR A 20 4.85 6.11 -5.43
CA THR A 20 5.24 6.66 -4.13
C THR A 20 5.32 5.62 -3.02
N ASN A 21 4.64 4.48 -3.18
CA ASN A 21 4.56 3.42 -2.17
C ASN A 21 5.18 2.12 -2.70
N GLU A 22 5.75 1.31 -1.80
CA GLU A 22 6.44 0.06 -2.15
C GLU A 22 5.51 -0.92 -2.88
N ALA A 23 5.98 -1.66 -3.88
CA ALA A 23 5.16 -2.68 -4.54
C ALA A 23 4.84 -3.85 -3.57
N PHE A 24 3.71 -4.53 -3.78
CA PHE A 24 3.45 -5.82 -3.11
C PHE A 24 2.75 -6.78 -4.06
N ALA A 25 2.86 -8.07 -3.74
CA ALA A 25 2.21 -9.13 -4.51
C ALA A 25 1.67 -10.22 -3.59
N ILE A 26 0.56 -10.82 -4.02
CA ILE A 26 -0.06 -11.97 -3.38
C ILE A 26 0.03 -13.12 -4.37
N THR A 27 0.50 -14.29 -3.91
CA THR A 27 0.50 -15.53 -4.68
C THR A 27 -0.05 -16.65 -3.80
N THR A 28 -1.22 -17.14 -4.15
CA THR A 28 -1.88 -18.22 -3.42
C THR A 28 -2.02 -19.45 -4.31
N PRO A 29 -1.35 -20.56 -4.00
CA PRO A 29 -1.53 -21.80 -4.74
C PRO A 29 -2.91 -22.38 -4.48
N LEU A 30 -3.55 -22.85 -5.54
CA LEU A 30 -4.86 -23.49 -5.50
C LEU A 30 -4.69 -24.99 -5.79
N PRO A 31 -5.53 -25.84 -5.18
CA PRO A 31 -5.53 -27.26 -5.50
C PRO A 31 -5.84 -27.44 -6.99
N SER A 32 -4.96 -28.16 -7.68
CA SER A 32 -5.09 -28.50 -9.10
C SER A 32 -6.15 -29.60 -9.27
N SER A 33 -7.16 -29.36 -10.10
CA SER A 33 -8.14 -30.38 -10.46
C SER A 33 -7.56 -31.31 -11.53
N TYR A 34 -7.06 -32.48 -11.14
CA TYR A 34 -6.59 -33.50 -12.10
C TYR A 34 -7.74 -34.28 -12.73
N SER A 35 -8.90 -34.34 -12.07
CA SER A 35 -10.09 -34.97 -12.63
C SER A 35 -11.19 -33.92 -12.84
N SER A 36 -12.01 -34.12 -13.88
CA SER A 36 -13.22 -33.33 -14.10
C SER A 36 -14.37 -33.70 -13.16
N SER A 37 -14.10 -34.45 -12.09
CA SER A 37 -15.10 -34.87 -11.12
C SER A 37 -15.74 -33.66 -10.44
N SER A 38 -17.00 -33.81 -10.04
CA SER A 38 -17.71 -32.77 -9.29
C SER A 38 -17.02 -32.47 -7.95
N SER A 39 -16.47 -33.48 -7.28
CA SER A 39 -15.75 -33.33 -6.02
C SER A 39 -14.51 -32.45 -6.15
N ASP A 40 -13.68 -32.67 -7.17
CA ASP A 40 -12.47 -31.87 -7.40
C ASP A 40 -12.82 -30.42 -7.74
N LYS A 41 -13.88 -30.21 -8.51
CA LYS A 41 -14.39 -28.87 -8.82
C LYS A 41 -14.89 -28.16 -7.57
N THR A 42 -15.66 -28.83 -6.71
CA THR A 42 -16.14 -28.26 -5.46
C THR A 42 -14.98 -27.89 -4.53
N SER A 43 -13.97 -28.76 -4.41
CA SER A 43 -12.76 -28.49 -3.63
C SER A 43 -11.98 -27.29 -4.18
N HIS A 44 -11.78 -27.24 -5.50
CA HIS A 44 -11.10 -26.13 -6.16
C HIS A 44 -11.83 -24.79 -5.95
N LEU A 45 -13.15 -24.76 -6.14
CA LEU A 45 -13.96 -23.55 -5.93
C LEU A 45 -14.02 -23.14 -4.46
N GLY A 46 -14.03 -24.09 -3.53
CA GLY A 46 -13.94 -23.83 -2.10
C GLY A 46 -12.62 -23.15 -1.74
N ALA A 47 -11.51 -23.73 -2.19
CA ALA A 47 -10.18 -23.16 -1.99
C ALA A 47 -10.02 -21.78 -2.65
N LEU A 48 -10.55 -21.61 -3.86
CA LEU A 48 -10.54 -20.32 -4.56
C LEU A 48 -11.32 -19.26 -3.78
N ARG A 49 -12.50 -19.59 -3.23
CA ARG A 49 -13.30 -18.64 -2.45
C ARG A 49 -12.55 -18.18 -1.20
N VAL A 50 -11.89 -19.10 -0.49
CA VAL A 50 -11.07 -18.76 0.68
C VAL A 50 -9.88 -17.89 0.26
N ALA A 51 -9.13 -18.31 -0.76
CA ALA A 51 -7.97 -17.56 -1.27
C ALA A 51 -8.33 -16.13 -1.69
N VAL A 52 -9.52 -15.92 -2.28
CA VAL A 52 -10.01 -14.59 -2.65
C VAL A 52 -10.33 -13.74 -1.43
N ALA A 53 -10.97 -14.31 -0.40
CA ALA A 53 -11.26 -13.59 0.83
C ALA A 53 -9.96 -13.17 1.55
N ASP A 54 -9.01 -14.10 1.67
CA ASP A 54 -7.70 -13.83 2.30
C ASP A 54 -6.90 -12.77 1.52
N ALA A 55 -6.94 -12.83 0.18
CA ALA A 55 -6.30 -11.84 -0.67
C ALA A 55 -6.96 -10.46 -0.50
N GLN A 56 -8.29 -10.40 -0.41
CA GLN A 56 -9.01 -9.15 -0.16
C GLN A 56 -8.63 -8.54 1.19
N ASP A 57 -8.59 -9.34 2.25
CA ASP A 57 -8.20 -8.87 3.59
C ASP A 57 -6.77 -8.34 3.60
N THR A 58 -5.86 -9.05 2.93
CA THR A 58 -4.46 -8.63 2.79
C THR A 58 -4.36 -7.31 2.02
N ILE A 59 -5.04 -7.18 0.88
CA ILE A 59 -5.04 -5.95 0.08
C ILE A 59 -5.59 -4.78 0.89
N ASN A 60 -6.72 -4.97 1.59
CA ASN A 60 -7.33 -3.92 2.40
C ASN A 60 -6.39 -3.45 3.51
N LYS A 61 -5.72 -4.39 4.18
CA LYS A 61 -4.73 -4.08 5.22
C LYS A 61 -3.56 -3.27 4.66
N GLU A 62 -2.95 -3.73 3.56
CA GLU A 62 -1.82 -3.07 2.92
C GLU A 62 -2.18 -1.66 2.46
N LEU A 63 -3.32 -1.49 1.77
CA LEU A 63 -3.76 -0.19 1.30
C LEU A 63 -4.10 0.75 2.45
N THR A 64 -4.67 0.25 3.55
CA THR A 64 -4.96 1.07 4.73
C THR A 64 -3.68 1.58 5.39
N ALA A 65 -2.69 0.71 5.59
CA ALA A 65 -1.40 1.12 6.13
C ALA A 65 -0.75 2.21 5.26
N ARG A 66 -0.80 2.06 3.93
CA ARG A 66 -0.22 3.03 3.00
C ARG A 66 -0.97 4.36 2.97
N MET A 67 -2.29 4.36 3.17
CA MET A 67 -3.04 5.62 3.32
C MET A 67 -2.60 6.39 4.58
N GLU A 68 -2.27 5.68 5.66
CA GLU A 68 -1.73 6.32 6.87
C GLU A 68 -0.32 6.87 6.63
N GLU A 69 0.53 6.13 5.92
CA GLU A 69 1.86 6.59 5.50
C GLU A 69 1.77 7.83 4.58
N ASP A 70 0.88 7.80 3.58
CA ASP A 70 0.65 8.91 2.67
C ASP A 70 0.16 10.14 3.43
N LYS A 71 -0.78 9.96 4.39
CA LYS A 71 -1.26 11.06 5.23
C LYS A 71 -0.16 11.67 6.09
N ALA A 72 0.74 10.86 6.64
CA ALA A 72 1.89 11.36 7.40
C ALA A 72 2.88 12.12 6.50
N ARG A 73 3.08 11.65 5.26
CA ARG A 73 3.93 12.31 4.26
C ARG A 73 3.34 13.65 3.80
N ASP A 74 2.04 13.71 3.58
CA ASP A 74 1.35 14.95 3.21
C ASP A 74 1.37 15.96 4.37
N ALA A 75 1.21 15.50 5.62
CA ALA A 75 1.31 16.35 6.80
C ALA A 75 2.72 16.90 7.01
N SER A 76 3.78 16.13 6.69
CA SER A 76 5.16 16.63 6.77
C SER A 76 5.51 17.58 5.63
N ALA A 77 4.99 17.34 4.42
CA ALA A 77 5.10 18.28 3.30
C ALA A 77 4.36 19.60 3.59
N ALA A 78 3.16 19.52 4.17
CA ALA A 78 2.43 20.70 4.64
C ALA A 78 3.10 21.37 5.85
N GLY A 79 3.75 20.60 6.74
CA GLY A 79 4.55 21.11 7.85
C GLY A 79 5.81 21.83 7.41
N ALA A 80 6.42 21.42 6.29
CA ALA A 80 7.52 22.16 5.65
C ALA A 80 7.02 23.47 5.00
N ALA A 81 5.82 23.48 4.43
CA ALA A 81 5.16 24.71 3.99
C ALA A 81 4.75 25.62 5.17
N ALA A 82 4.34 25.04 6.29
CA ALA A 82 4.05 25.77 7.52
C ALA A 82 5.33 26.31 8.18
N ALA A 83 6.46 25.60 8.11
CA ALA A 83 7.76 26.11 8.57
C ALA A 83 8.24 27.29 7.71
N ALA A 84 7.98 27.26 6.40
CA ALA A 84 8.20 28.42 5.53
C ALA A 84 7.21 29.57 5.84
N ALA A 85 5.97 29.28 6.22
CA ALA A 85 4.99 30.30 6.63
C ALA A 85 5.25 30.87 8.04
N VAL A 86 5.89 30.10 8.93
CA VAL A 86 6.33 30.57 10.27
C VAL A 86 7.56 31.48 10.13
N ASP A 87 8.41 31.26 9.13
CA ASP A 87 9.52 32.16 8.79
C ASP A 87 8.99 33.53 8.32
N ASP A 88 7.99 33.55 7.42
CA ASP A 88 7.29 34.78 6.99
C ASP A 88 6.58 35.51 8.14
N ALA A 89 5.88 34.79 9.03
CA ALA A 89 5.16 35.39 10.16
C ALA A 89 6.11 36.00 11.22
N MET A 90 7.29 35.40 11.39
CA MET A 90 8.32 35.94 12.29
C MET A 90 9.03 37.16 11.68
N GLU A 91 9.13 37.25 10.34
CA GLU A 91 9.59 38.45 9.62
C GLU A 91 8.57 39.61 9.72
N GLU A 92 7.27 39.33 9.69
CA GLU A 92 6.20 40.34 9.81
C GLU A 92 6.07 40.95 11.22
N GLU A 93 6.32 40.19 12.29
CA GLU A 93 6.26 40.72 13.67
C GLU A 93 7.40 41.71 13.99
N ASN A 94 8.47 41.71 13.20
CA ASN A 94 9.59 42.65 13.34
C ASN A 94 9.45 43.89 12.44
N TYR A 95 8.36 44.02 11.69
CA TYR A 95 8.14 45.08 10.70
C TYR A 95 7.61 46.40 11.28
N GLY A 96 7.84 46.65 12.59
CA GLY A 96 7.32 47.81 13.30
C GLY A 96 8.19 48.33 14.45
N GLU A 97 9.36 47.75 14.69
CA GLU A 97 10.33 48.31 15.64
C GLU A 97 11.42 49.02 14.84
N GLU A 98 11.33 50.35 14.78
CA GLU A 98 12.43 51.20 14.32
C GLU A 98 13.66 50.79 15.13
N VAL A 99 14.68 50.16 14.51
CA VAL A 99 15.97 49.94 15.15
C VAL A 99 16.65 51.30 15.30
N GLN A 100 16.18 52.07 16.27
CA GLN A 100 16.82 53.28 16.75
C GLN A 100 17.99 52.82 17.63
N GLU A 101 19.05 52.32 16.98
CA GLU A 101 20.36 52.35 17.60
C GLU A 101 20.75 53.83 17.71
N GLY A 102 20.59 54.36 18.93
CA GLY A 102 20.74 55.76 19.27
C GLY A 102 22.15 56.31 19.00
N ASP A 103 22.15 57.53 18.50
CA ASP A 103 23.27 58.46 18.46
C ASP A 103 23.30 59.19 19.82
N ASP A 104 24.25 58.84 20.73
CA ASP A 104 25.04 59.69 21.65
C ASP A 104 25.95 58.82 22.58
#